data_AF-A0A9D1ZBZ9-F1
#
_entry.id   AF-A0A9D1ZBZ9-F1
#
_cell.length_a   1.000
_cell.length_b   1.000
_cell.length_c   1.000
_cell.angle_alpha   90.00
_cell.angle_beta   90.00
_cell.angle_gamma   90.00
#
_symmetry.space_group_name_H-M   'P 1'
#
loop_
_entity.id
_entity.type
_entity.pdbx_description
1 polymer ?
#
loop_
_entity_poly.entity_id
_entity_poly.type
_entity_poly.pdbx_seq_one_letter_code
_entity_poly.pdbx_strand_id
1 'polypeptide(L)'
;MNTARLDTLPETRANFPLDLTEGEKVVFAAPLACFGTEEDAFLGGSQSKLCLTNRRLVADNTVGLWSVGLADDVVGAELIRRGGFLSNAVVRVDLAQELVYGDARDGQGTLRGFRFYLKPKDGERLAALLRG
;
A
#
# COMPACT_ATOMS: atom_id res chain seq x y z
N MET A 1 6.07 11.17 -6.86
CA MET A 1 6.85 10.38 -5.89
C MET A 1 8.27 10.19 -6.42
N ASN A 2 9.31 10.18 -5.57
CA ASN A 2 10.70 10.05 -6.03
C ASN A 2 11.17 8.59 -5.94
N THR A 3 10.93 7.81 -6.99
CA THR A 3 11.35 6.40 -7.05
C THR A 3 12.88 6.23 -7.00
N ALA A 4 13.64 7.18 -7.54
CA ALA A 4 15.11 7.17 -7.49
C ALA A 4 15.65 7.21 -6.06
N ARG A 5 14.94 7.86 -5.12
CA ARG A 5 15.28 7.80 -3.70
C ARG A 5 15.13 6.37 -3.16
N LEU A 6 14.06 5.66 -3.53
CA LEU A 6 13.80 4.31 -3.05
C LEU A 6 14.88 3.32 -3.52
N ASP A 7 15.48 3.55 -4.69
CA ASP A 7 16.62 2.77 -5.19
C ASP A 7 17.85 2.86 -4.28
N THR A 8 17.99 3.92 -3.48
CA THR A 8 19.12 4.08 -2.56
C THR A 8 18.91 3.39 -1.20
N LEU A 9 17.67 3.01 -0.88
CA LEU A 9 17.34 2.44 0.43
C LEU A 9 17.83 0.99 0.57
N PRO A 10 18.18 0.55 1.78
CA PRO A 10 18.54 -0.85 2.02
C PRO A 10 17.34 -1.76 1.76
N GLU A 11 17.62 -2.95 1.25
CA GLU A 11 16.61 -3.99 1.09
C GLU A 11 16.13 -4.48 2.47
N THR A 12 14.83 -4.79 2.56
CA THR A 12 14.21 -5.43 3.70
C THR A 12 13.48 -6.70 3.28
N ARG A 13 13.19 -7.58 4.23
CA ARG A 13 12.52 -8.85 3.94
C ARG A 13 11.02 -8.62 3.75
N ALA A 14 10.45 -9.17 2.66
CA ALA A 14 9.01 -9.25 2.48
C ALA A 14 8.34 -10.09 3.58
N ASN A 15 7.11 -9.74 3.96
CA ASN A 15 6.31 -10.49 4.92
C ASN A 15 5.32 -11.49 4.27
N PHE A 16 5.34 -11.60 2.94
CA PHE A 16 4.65 -12.60 2.11
C PHE A 16 5.48 -12.90 0.84
N PRO A 17 5.24 -14.03 0.15
CA PRO A 17 5.91 -14.34 -1.11
C PRO A 17 5.58 -13.28 -2.17
N LEU A 18 6.62 -12.73 -2.80
CA LEU A 18 6.48 -11.72 -3.84
C LEU A 18 7.48 -12.03 -4.96
N ASP A 19 6.99 -12.17 -6.19
CA ASP A 19 7.83 -12.35 -7.36
C ASP A 19 8.39 -10.99 -7.78
N LEU A 20 9.66 -10.74 -7.41
CA LEU A 20 10.36 -9.50 -7.72
C LEU A 20 10.96 -9.55 -9.13
N THR A 21 10.83 -8.45 -9.85
CA THR A 21 11.49 -8.25 -11.14
C THR A 21 12.96 -7.88 -10.98
N GLU A 22 13.78 -8.00 -12.03
CA GLU A 22 15.22 -7.67 -11.97
C GLU A 22 15.44 -6.21 -11.52
N GLY A 23 16.20 -6.01 -10.44
CA GLY A 23 16.44 -4.70 -9.82
C GLY A 23 15.29 -4.15 -8.96
N GLU A 24 14.21 -4.93 -8.77
CA GLU A 24 13.19 -4.63 -7.79
C GLU A 24 13.60 -5.15 -6.41
N LYS A 25 13.42 -4.33 -5.38
CA LYS A 25 13.70 -4.69 -3.99
C LYS A 25 12.64 -4.16 -3.06
N VAL A 26 12.37 -4.90 -2.00
CA VAL A 26 11.47 -4.47 -0.93
C VAL A 26 12.21 -3.47 -0.04
N VAL A 27 11.61 -2.31 0.21
CA VAL A 27 12.19 -1.24 1.07
C VAL A 27 11.39 -1.02 2.34
N PHE A 28 10.16 -1.53 2.38
CA PHE A 28 9.31 -1.53 3.56
C PHE A 28 8.31 -2.69 3.51
N ALA A 29 8.05 -3.30 4.66
CA ALA A 29 7.02 -4.32 4.82
C ALA A 29 6.37 -4.18 6.21
N ALA A 30 5.05 -4.30 6.29
CA ALA A 30 4.30 -4.19 7.54
C ALA A 30 3.01 -5.02 7.51
N PRO A 31 2.56 -5.56 8.66
CA PRO A 31 1.20 -6.08 8.78
C PRO A 31 0.19 -4.92 8.78
N LEU A 32 -1.02 -5.17 8.29
CA LEU A 32 -2.13 -4.23 8.29
C LEU A 32 -3.15 -4.63 9.35
N ALA A 33 -3.76 -3.64 10.00
CA ALA A 33 -5.00 -3.87 10.75
C ALA A 33 -6.16 -4.13 9.80
N CYS A 34 -6.22 -3.35 8.72
CA CYS A 34 -7.05 -3.54 7.54
C CYS A 34 -6.61 -2.61 6.41
N PHE A 35 -7.19 -2.77 5.23
CA PHE A 35 -7.16 -1.76 4.19
C PHE A 35 -8.45 -1.76 3.36
N GLY A 36 -8.67 -0.65 2.69
CA GLY A 36 -9.84 -0.42 1.86
C GLY A 36 -9.58 0.60 0.76
N THR A 37 -10.64 0.96 0.04
CA THR A 37 -10.62 2.05 -0.94
C THR A 37 -10.46 3.41 -0.24
N GLU A 38 -10.30 4.47 -1.02
CA GLU A 38 -10.28 5.86 -0.55
C GLU A 38 -11.58 6.29 0.16
N GLU A 39 -12.67 5.57 -0.09
CA GLU A 39 -14.01 5.74 0.52
C GLU A 39 -14.26 4.75 1.68
N ASP A 40 -13.22 4.05 2.15
CA ASP A 40 -13.29 3.02 3.20
C ASP A 40 -14.09 1.75 2.85
N ALA A 41 -14.34 1.47 1.57
CA ALA A 41 -14.87 0.16 1.18
C ALA A 41 -13.83 -0.92 1.50
N PHE A 42 -14.22 -1.96 2.24
CA PHE A 42 -13.31 -2.93 2.83
C PHE A 42 -12.72 -3.89 1.79
N LEU A 43 -11.38 -4.00 1.75
CA LEU A 43 -10.66 -4.88 0.82
C LEU A 43 -9.84 -5.97 1.52
N GLY A 44 -9.45 -5.77 2.78
CA GLY A 44 -8.70 -6.76 3.53
C GLY A 44 -8.61 -6.48 5.03
N GLY A 45 -8.61 -7.54 5.84
CA GLY A 45 -8.63 -7.48 7.30
C GLY A 45 -7.26 -7.62 7.97
N SER A 46 -7.24 -8.07 9.23
CA SER A 46 -6.05 -8.14 10.08
C SER A 46 -4.98 -9.16 9.67
N GLN A 47 -5.33 -10.07 8.75
CA GLN A 47 -4.35 -10.98 8.12
C GLN A 47 -3.64 -10.33 6.93
N SER A 48 -4.08 -9.15 6.52
CA SER A 48 -3.51 -8.46 5.36
C SER A 48 -2.12 -7.93 5.65
N LYS A 49 -1.31 -7.86 4.61
CA LYS A 49 0.08 -7.42 4.69
C LYS A 49 0.37 -6.43 3.58
N LEU A 50 1.28 -5.51 3.84
CA LEU A 50 1.73 -4.51 2.89
C LEU A 50 3.23 -4.63 2.67
N CYS A 51 3.65 -4.56 1.41
CA CYS A 51 5.03 -4.35 1.00
C CYS A 51 5.10 -3.13 0.08
N LEU A 52 6.12 -2.30 0.27
CA LEU A 52 6.53 -1.26 -0.67
C LEU A 52 7.89 -1.68 -1.23
N THR A 53 7.96 -1.79 -2.56
CA THR A 53 9.22 -1.95 -3.29
C THR A 53 9.69 -0.59 -3.79
N ASN A 54 10.88 -0.56 -4.40
CA ASN A 54 11.32 0.63 -5.15
C ASN A 54 10.50 0.90 -6.43
N ARG A 55 9.54 0.03 -6.80
CA ARG A 55 8.75 0.14 -8.04
C ARG A 55 7.24 0.10 -7.86
N ARG A 56 6.73 -0.60 -6.85
CA ARG A 56 5.28 -0.79 -6.63
C ARG A 56 4.92 -0.87 -5.15
N LEU A 57 3.67 -0.56 -4.86
CA LEU A 57 3.03 -0.84 -3.59
C LEU A 57 2.17 -2.08 -3.75
N VAL A 58 2.35 -3.06 -2.86
CA VAL A 58 1.66 -4.36 -2.92
C VAL A 58 1.00 -4.68 -1.59
N ALA A 59 -0.31 -4.94 -1.61
CA ALA A 59 -1.06 -5.43 -0.46
C ALA A 59 -1.58 -6.85 -0.74
N ASP A 60 -1.34 -7.76 0.21
CA ASP A 60 -1.86 -9.12 0.22
C ASP A 60 -3.02 -9.18 1.22
N ASN A 61 -4.23 -9.52 0.76
CA ASN A 61 -5.40 -9.70 1.63
C ASN A 61 -5.75 -11.17 1.91
N THR A 62 -4.83 -12.10 1.60
CA THR A 62 -4.96 -13.58 1.65
C THR A 62 -5.89 -14.20 0.61
N VAL A 63 -6.67 -13.38 -0.12
CA VAL A 63 -7.51 -13.81 -1.24
C VAL A 63 -6.81 -13.50 -2.57
N GLY A 64 -6.07 -12.39 -2.63
CA GLY A 64 -5.32 -11.95 -3.78
C GLY A 64 -4.37 -10.80 -3.48
N LEU A 65 -3.50 -10.52 -4.45
CA LEU A 65 -2.54 -9.42 -4.41
C LEU A 65 -3.12 -8.19 -5.10
N TRP A 66 -3.03 -7.07 -4.42
CA TRP A 66 -3.34 -5.73 -4.92
C TRP A 66 -2.03 -5.02 -5.17
N SER A 67 -1.74 -4.67 -6.41
CA SER A 67 -0.46 -4.07 -6.80
C SER A 67 -0.68 -2.83 -7.63
N VAL A 68 0.00 -1.74 -7.29
CA VAL A 68 0.03 -0.50 -8.09
C VAL A 68 1.46 -0.02 -8.28
N GLY A 69 1.78 0.41 -9.50
CA GLY A 69 3.07 0.97 -9.87
C GLY A 69 3.29 2.36 -9.29
N LEU A 70 4.44 2.61 -8.70
CA LEU A 70 4.76 3.90 -8.09
C LEU A 70 4.95 5.02 -9.13
N ALA A 71 5.50 4.69 -10.30
CA ALA A 71 5.82 5.69 -11.33
C ALA A 71 4.58 6.17 -12.09
N ASP A 72 3.70 5.23 -12.44
CA ASP A 72 2.59 5.48 -13.36
C ASP A 72 1.24 5.60 -12.64
N ASP A 73 1.04 4.82 -11.56
CA ASP A 73 -0.28 4.72 -10.94
C ASP A 73 -0.45 5.62 -9.73
N VAL A 74 0.61 6.00 -9.00
CA VAL A 74 0.48 6.74 -7.73
C VAL A 74 0.79 8.23 -7.91
N VAL A 75 -0.20 9.09 -7.66
CA VAL A 75 -0.08 10.55 -7.77
C VAL A 75 0.07 11.27 -6.43
N GLY A 76 -0.32 10.62 -5.34
CA GLY A 76 -0.28 11.23 -4.01
C GLY A 76 -0.25 10.21 -2.88
N ALA A 77 0.31 10.62 -1.74
CA ALA A 77 0.23 9.85 -0.51
C ALA A 77 0.20 10.79 0.71
N GLU A 78 -0.73 10.54 1.62
CA GLU A 78 -0.96 11.36 2.80
C GLU A 78 -1.10 10.50 4.07
N LEU A 79 -0.52 10.98 5.17
CA LEU A 79 -0.81 10.42 6.50
C LEU A 79 -2.04 11.14 7.04
N ILE A 80 -3.23 10.63 6.74
CA ILE A 80 -4.49 11.28 7.12
C ILE A 80 -4.77 11.17 8.63
N ARG A 81 -4.16 10.17 9.29
CA ARG A 81 -4.22 9.99 10.74
C ARG A 81 -2.92 9.39 11.24
N ARG A 82 -2.32 10.00 12.26
CA ARG A 82 -1.08 9.50 12.89
C ARG A 82 -1.28 8.26 13.77
N GLY A 83 -2.49 8.05 14.28
CA GLY A 83 -2.80 7.02 15.26
C GLY A 83 -2.27 7.36 16.66
N GLY A 84 -2.41 6.43 17.59
CA GLY A 84 -2.01 6.57 18.99
C GLY A 84 -1.99 5.21 19.69
N PHE A 85 -1.93 5.21 21.03
CA PHE A 85 -1.84 3.95 21.79
C PHE A 85 -3.01 2.99 21.53
N LEU A 86 -4.21 3.52 21.25
CA LEU A 86 -5.43 2.75 21.00
C LEU A 86 -5.97 2.90 19.56
N SER A 87 -5.20 3.50 18.64
CA SER A 87 -5.69 3.77 17.28
C SER A 87 -4.61 3.62 16.22
N ASN A 88 -5.02 3.13 15.07
CA ASN A 88 -4.14 2.93 13.92
C ASN A 88 -3.78 4.27 13.26
N ALA A 89 -2.57 4.34 12.71
CA ALA A 89 -2.25 5.30 11.67
C ALA A 89 -3.02 4.93 10.40
N VAL A 90 -3.39 5.94 9.62
CA VAL A 90 -4.03 5.75 8.32
C VAL A 90 -3.24 6.49 7.27
N VAL A 91 -2.74 5.74 6.29
CA VAL A 91 -2.04 6.27 5.11
C VAL A 91 -2.96 6.13 3.93
N ARG A 92 -3.29 7.25 3.28
CA ARG A 92 -4.02 7.31 2.03
C ARG A 92 -3.02 7.34 0.87
N VAL A 93 -3.28 6.56 -0.17
CA VAL A 93 -2.53 6.57 -1.42
C VAL A 93 -3.52 6.85 -2.55
N ASP A 94 -3.30 7.92 -3.30
CA ASP A 94 -4.15 8.35 -4.40
C ASP A 94 -3.58 7.88 -5.73
N LEU A 95 -4.46 7.38 -6.59
CA LEU A 95 -4.12 6.85 -7.90
C LEU A 95 -4.35 7.87 -9.01
N ALA A 96 -3.54 7.76 -10.07
CA ALA A 96 -3.63 8.60 -11.27
C ALA A 96 -4.94 8.39 -12.00
N GLN A 97 -5.46 7.17 -11.96
CA GLN A 97 -6.65 6.74 -12.66
C GLN A 97 -7.52 5.88 -11.74
N GLU A 98 -8.81 5.84 -12.06
CA GLU A 98 -9.76 4.96 -11.42
C GLU A 98 -9.49 3.51 -11.85
N LEU A 99 -9.39 2.60 -10.87
CA LEU A 99 -9.23 1.17 -11.11
C LEU A 99 -10.57 0.47 -10.89
N VAL A 100 -10.93 -0.41 -11.83
CA VAL A 100 -12.04 -1.35 -11.67
C VAL A 100 -11.51 -2.62 -11.01
N TYR A 101 -12.21 -3.11 -10.00
CA TYR A 101 -11.90 -4.35 -9.30
C TYR A 101 -13.13 -5.24 -9.15
N GLY A 102 -12.90 -6.54 -8.92
CA GLY A 102 -13.96 -7.55 -8.87
C GLY A 102 -14.30 -8.12 -10.25
N ASP A 103 -15.08 -9.21 -10.24
CA ASP A 103 -15.62 -9.87 -11.44
C ASP A 103 -16.99 -9.26 -11.78
N ALA A 104 -17.32 -9.15 -13.06
CA ALA A 104 -18.67 -8.83 -13.54
C ALA A 104 -19.77 -9.73 -12.93
N ARG A 105 -19.45 -10.95 -12.52
CA ARG A 105 -20.38 -11.91 -11.88
C ARG A 105 -20.60 -11.68 -10.39
N ASP A 106 -19.57 -11.27 -9.66
CA ASP A 106 -19.59 -11.11 -8.20
C ASP A 106 -19.74 -9.65 -7.76
N GLY A 107 -19.84 -8.74 -8.73
CA GLY A 107 -19.92 -7.30 -8.55
C GLY A 107 -18.58 -6.62 -8.84
N GLN A 108 -18.64 -5.56 -9.64
CA GLN A 108 -17.50 -4.69 -9.89
C GLN A 108 -17.58 -3.46 -8.97
N GLY A 109 -16.43 -3.08 -8.42
CA GLY A 109 -16.23 -1.81 -7.74
C GLY A 109 -15.21 -0.96 -8.49
N THR A 110 -15.20 0.33 -8.19
CA THR A 110 -14.17 1.27 -8.64
C THR A 110 -13.45 1.85 -7.43
N LEU A 111 -12.17 2.18 -7.60
CA LEU A 111 -11.41 2.89 -6.58
C LEU A 111 -10.45 3.89 -7.22
N ARG A 112 -10.23 5.03 -6.56
CA ARG A 112 -9.24 6.04 -6.93
C ARG A 112 -8.11 6.14 -5.93
N GLY A 113 -8.14 5.33 -4.88
CA GLY A 113 -7.08 5.26 -3.91
C GLY A 113 -7.25 4.12 -2.92
N PHE A 114 -6.26 3.99 -2.05
CA PHE A 114 -6.27 3.05 -0.95
C PHE A 114 -6.14 3.78 0.37
N ARG A 115 -6.70 3.20 1.42
CA ARG A 115 -6.41 3.54 2.81
C ARG A 115 -5.85 2.34 3.53
N PHE A 116 -4.65 2.48 4.07
CA PHE A 116 -3.96 1.45 4.84
C PHE A 116 -3.96 1.80 6.32
N TYR A 117 -4.45 0.89 7.14
CA TYR A 117 -4.51 1.06 8.59
C TYR A 117 -3.35 0.29 9.23
N LEU A 118 -2.39 1.03 9.80
CA LEU A 118 -1.11 0.51 10.28
C LEU A 118 -0.87 0.85 11.75
N LYS A 119 0.10 0.18 12.37
CA LYS A 119 0.66 0.68 13.65
C LYS A 119 1.23 2.08 13.44
N PRO A 120 1.17 2.98 14.45
CA PRO A 120 1.58 4.38 14.29
C PRO A 120 2.96 4.57 13.65
N LYS A 121 3.98 3.86 14.13
CA LYS A 121 5.35 3.93 13.60
C LYS A 121 5.46 3.49 12.14
N ASP A 122 4.70 2.46 11.76
CA ASP A 122 4.72 1.92 10.40
C ASP A 122 4.00 2.87 9.43
N GLY A 123 2.89 3.49 9.86
CA GLY A 123 2.18 4.50 9.07
C GLY A 123 3.01 5.76 8.83
N GLU A 124 3.70 6.26 9.86
CA GLU A 124 4.65 7.39 9.70
C GLU A 124 5.77 7.06 8.71
N ARG A 125 6.36 5.87 8.84
CA ARG A 125 7.45 5.42 7.96
C ARG A 125 6.97 5.26 6.51
N LEU A 126 5.81 4.63 6.29
CA LEU A 126 5.24 4.46 4.96
C LEU A 126 4.96 5.82 4.30
N ALA A 127 4.31 6.74 5.02
CA ALA A 127 4.01 8.06 4.48
C ALA A 127 5.28 8.84 4.14
N ALA A 128 6.34 8.74 4.95
CA ALA A 128 7.62 9.38 4.66
C ALA A 128 8.30 8.80 3.41
N LEU A 129 8.18 7.49 3.19
CA LEU A 129 8.74 6.83 2.00
C LEU A 129 8.00 7.23 0.72
N LEU A 130 6.67 7.35 0.77
CA LEU A 130 5.86 7.68 -0.41
C LEU A 130 5.90 9.18 -0.79
N ARG A 131 6.21 10.07 0.17
CA ARG A 131 6.38 11.52 -0.09
C ARG A 131 7.79 11.92 -0.52
N GLY A 132 8.79 11.14 -0.09
CA GLY A 132 10.20 11.40 -0.36
C GLY A 132 10.56 11.28 -1.83
#